data_AF-A0A7C4CCB4-F1
#
_entry.id   AF-A0A7C4CCB4-F1
#
_cell.length_a   1.000
_cell.length_b   1.000
_cell.length_c   1.000
_cell.angle_alpha   90.00
_cell.angle_beta   90.00
_cell.angle_gamma   90.00
#
_symmetry.space_group_name_H-M   'P 1'
#
loop_
_entity.id
_entity.type
_entity.pdbx_description
1 polymer ?
#
loop_
_entity_poly.entity_id
_entity_poly.type
_entity_poly.pdbx_seq_one_letter_code
_entity_poly.pdbx_strand_id
1 'polypeptide(L)'
;MATPAGVIPQITIPKEATFQKPAPPNQRERSRTEKRNTLDALKTLRNWESLQQEIQRTVTISGRKSIGFHLHQVEGDASAFRDQNYFGQGGQRVTDNTEMTIRVNKFLGFLTFDWRWTNSRFRNPYDSRITYTYESPNFTLEWGDITAALGGSNPLVGFNRTLKGATAQAQWGNNRMRYIRSETKAAARTITIQGNDSPGPYYLQGSQIVDGSERVQVDGVEKRRGEDY
;
A
#
# COMPACT_ATOMS: atom_id res chain seq x y z
N MET A 1 -10.63 48.87 67.46
CA MET A 1 -11.98 48.39 67.04
C MET A 1 -12.16 48.77 65.58
N ALA A 2 -12.61 47.83 64.74
CA ALA A 2 -12.26 47.71 63.32
C ALA A 2 -13.46 47.83 62.37
N THR A 3 -13.23 48.44 61.20
CA THR A 3 -13.85 48.18 59.87
C THR A 3 -13.16 49.06 58.80
N PRO A 4 -13.23 48.81 57.47
CA PRO A 4 -13.84 47.68 56.76
C PRO A 4 -13.01 47.10 55.56
N ALA A 5 -13.48 45.93 55.08
CA ALA A 5 -13.57 45.46 53.68
C ALA A 5 -12.40 45.71 52.70
N GLY A 6 -11.63 44.65 52.41
CA GLY A 6 -10.78 44.55 51.21
C GLY A 6 -11.59 44.14 49.99
N VAL A 7 -11.77 45.07 49.05
CA VAL A 7 -12.32 44.84 47.71
C VAL A 7 -11.16 44.55 46.76
N ILE A 8 -11.18 43.38 46.10
CA ILE A 8 -10.27 43.08 45.00
C ILE A 8 -10.97 43.52 43.69
N PRO A 9 -10.34 44.33 42.82
CA PRO A 9 -10.97 44.77 41.58
C PRO A 9 -11.13 43.60 40.60
N GLN A 10 -12.33 43.43 40.04
CA GLN A 10 -12.56 42.50 38.93
C GLN A 10 -12.00 43.10 37.64
N ILE A 11 -11.02 42.42 37.04
CA ILE A 11 -10.51 42.73 35.72
C ILE A 11 -11.56 42.27 34.71
N THR A 12 -12.29 43.21 34.11
CA THR A 12 -13.21 42.92 32.99
C THR A 12 -12.39 42.76 31.72
N ILE A 13 -12.30 41.52 31.22
CA ILE A 13 -11.68 41.22 29.93
C ILE A 13 -12.63 41.71 28.81
N PRO A 14 -12.16 42.52 27.84
CA PRO A 14 -13.00 42.98 26.73
C PRO A 14 -13.48 41.81 25.85
N LYS A 15 -14.74 41.89 25.38
CA LYS A 15 -15.44 40.86 24.59
C LYS A 15 -14.84 40.53 23.21
N GLU A 16 -13.73 41.16 22.82
CA GLU A 16 -13.11 40.99 21.50
C GLU A 16 -12.07 39.85 21.42
N ALA A 17 -11.75 39.18 22.53
CA ALA A 17 -10.91 37.98 22.52
C ALA A 17 -11.71 36.67 22.45
N THR A 18 -12.92 36.70 21.87
CA THR A 18 -13.66 35.47 21.58
C THR A 18 -13.06 34.88 20.32
N PHE A 19 -12.11 33.95 20.47
CA PHE A 19 -11.74 33.05 19.39
C PHE A 19 -13.02 32.39 18.89
N GLN A 20 -13.49 32.80 17.71
CA GLN A 20 -14.50 32.05 16.98
C GLN A 20 -13.92 30.65 16.77
N LYS A 21 -14.44 29.70 17.56
CA LYS A 21 -14.23 28.28 17.32
C LYS A 21 -14.59 28.04 15.85
N PRO A 22 -13.66 27.62 14.97
CA PRO A 22 -14.02 27.35 13.60
C PRO A 22 -15.17 26.34 13.62
N ALA A 23 -16.24 26.68 12.92
CA ALA A 23 -17.41 25.82 12.80
C ALA A 23 -16.93 24.41 12.43
N PRO A 24 -17.44 23.36 13.08
CA PRO A 24 -17.07 22.00 12.69
C PRO A 24 -17.32 21.87 11.18
N PRO A 25 -16.33 21.39 10.40
CA PRO A 25 -16.51 21.25 8.96
C PRO A 25 -17.78 20.41 8.77
N ASN A 26 -18.72 20.99 8.02
CA ASN A 26 -19.99 20.40 7.60
C ASN A 26 -19.87 18.88 7.68
N GLN A 27 -20.54 18.29 8.68
CA GLN A 27 -20.73 16.86 8.72
C GLN A 27 -21.49 16.53 7.45
N ARG A 28 -20.76 16.27 6.36
CA ARG A 28 -21.24 15.41 5.29
C ARG A 28 -21.69 14.20 6.06
N GLU A 29 -23.00 14.04 6.15
CA GLU A 29 -23.64 12.86 6.68
C GLU A 29 -22.82 11.71 6.10
N ARG A 30 -22.02 11.07 6.96
CA ARG A 30 -21.38 9.81 6.59
C ARG A 30 -22.60 8.95 6.40
N SER A 31 -23.04 8.85 5.15
CA SER A 31 -24.19 8.06 4.75
C SER A 31 -23.99 6.75 5.48
N ARG A 32 -24.83 6.53 6.50
CA ARG A 32 -24.83 5.31 7.28
C ARG A 32 -24.90 4.25 6.21
N THR A 33 -23.79 3.56 5.97
CA THR A 33 -23.76 2.49 4.99
C THR A 33 -24.70 1.48 5.61
N GLU A 34 -25.95 1.51 5.14
CA GLU A 34 -27.02 0.65 5.60
C GLU A 34 -26.44 -0.75 5.52
N LYS A 35 -26.29 -1.40 6.67
CA LYS A 35 -25.69 -2.73 6.75
C LYS A 35 -26.65 -3.68 6.03
N ARG A 36 -26.47 -3.83 4.72
CA ARG A 36 -27.25 -4.73 3.88
C ARG A 36 -27.05 -6.15 4.41
N ASN A 37 -28.15 -6.83 4.70
CA ASN A 37 -28.11 -8.24 5.07
C ASN A 37 -27.54 -9.04 3.90
N THR A 38 -26.69 -10.03 4.20
CA THR A 38 -26.06 -10.91 3.19
C THR A 38 -27.09 -11.63 2.33
N LEU A 39 -28.27 -11.92 2.88
CA LEU A 39 -29.39 -12.53 2.15
C LEU A 39 -29.96 -11.61 1.07
N ASP A 40 -30.04 -10.30 1.31
CA ASP A 40 -30.54 -9.36 0.31
C ASP A 40 -29.49 -9.12 -0.77
N ALA A 41 -28.21 -9.14 -0.41
CA ALA A 41 -27.11 -9.14 -1.35
C ALA A 41 -27.10 -10.35 -2.30
N LEU A 42 -27.46 -11.55 -1.82
CA LEU A 42 -27.58 -12.74 -2.67
C LEU A 42 -28.76 -12.67 -3.66
N LYS A 43 -29.82 -11.91 -3.33
CA LYS A 43 -30.92 -11.65 -4.27
C LYS A 43 -30.46 -10.74 -5.42
N THR A 44 -29.60 -9.76 -5.13
CA THR A 44 -29.01 -8.86 -6.14
C THR A 44 -28.22 -9.63 -7.21
N LEU A 45 -27.59 -10.75 -6.86
CA LEU A 45 -26.88 -11.61 -7.82
C LEU A 45 -27.81 -12.30 -8.84
N ARG A 46 -29.09 -12.50 -8.49
CA ARG A 46 -30.07 -13.16 -9.38
C ARG A 46 -30.67 -12.22 -10.41
N ASN A 47 -30.60 -10.90 -10.18
CA ASN A 47 -31.12 -9.90 -11.10
C ASN A 47 -29.96 -9.13 -11.75
N TRP A 48 -29.82 -9.31 -13.06
CA TRP A 48 -28.77 -8.71 -13.88
C TRP A 48 -28.71 -7.17 -13.77
N GLU A 49 -29.86 -6.48 -13.79
CA GLU A 49 -29.89 -5.02 -13.73
C GLU A 49 -29.33 -4.51 -12.39
N SER A 50 -29.72 -5.17 -11.29
CA SER A 50 -29.25 -4.81 -9.96
C SER A 50 -27.76 -5.15 -9.76
N LEU A 51 -27.29 -6.24 -10.37
CA LEU A 51 -25.86 -6.60 -10.39
C LEU A 51 -25.04 -5.57 -11.17
N GLN A 52 -25.53 -5.15 -12.33
CA GLN A 52 -24.86 -4.14 -13.16
C GLN A 52 -24.74 -2.81 -12.41
N GLN A 53 -25.81 -2.37 -11.74
CA GLN A 53 -25.79 -1.15 -10.92
C GLN A 53 -24.79 -1.28 -9.75
N GLU A 54 -24.76 -2.44 -9.08
CA GLU A 54 -23.81 -2.69 -7.99
C GLU A 54 -22.37 -2.65 -8.49
N ILE A 55 -22.06 -3.26 -9.64
CA ILE A 55 -20.74 -3.23 -10.27
C ILE A 55 -20.34 -1.79 -10.60
N GLN A 56 -21.20 -1.03 -11.28
CA GLN A 56 -20.91 0.36 -11.65
C GLN A 56 -20.65 1.25 -10.43
N ARG A 57 -21.30 0.96 -9.30
CA ARG A 57 -21.13 1.71 -8.06
C ARG A 57 -19.86 1.35 -7.30
N THR A 58 -19.45 0.08 -7.33
CA THR A 58 -18.44 -0.46 -6.40
C THR A 58 -17.10 -0.75 -7.06
N VAL A 59 -17.09 -1.01 -8.38
CA VAL A 59 -15.89 -1.30 -9.16
C VAL A 59 -15.36 -0.03 -9.78
N THR A 60 -14.15 0.36 -9.40
CA THR A 60 -13.38 1.45 -9.99
C THR A 60 -12.11 0.87 -10.59
N ILE A 61 -11.94 1.06 -11.89
CA ILE A 61 -10.72 0.72 -12.60
C ILE A 61 -10.04 2.02 -12.98
N SER A 62 -8.78 2.19 -12.56
CA SER A 62 -7.98 3.36 -12.88
C SER A 62 -6.57 2.94 -13.27
N GLY A 63 -5.95 3.70 -14.16
CA GLY A 63 -4.61 3.39 -14.61
C GLY A 63 -4.31 3.92 -16.01
N ARG A 64 -3.11 3.58 -16.48
CA ARG A 64 -2.62 3.88 -17.81
C ARG A 64 -1.95 2.65 -18.38
N LYS A 65 -2.30 2.31 -19.61
CA LYS A 65 -1.52 1.42 -20.45
C LYS A 65 -0.91 2.22 -21.59
N SER A 66 0.41 2.13 -21.74
CA SER A 66 1.16 2.81 -22.79
C SER A 66 1.89 1.76 -23.60
N ILE A 67 1.42 1.53 -24.83
CA ILE A 67 2.08 0.67 -25.80
C ILE A 67 2.78 1.59 -26.80
N GLY A 68 4.10 1.43 -26.92
CA GLY A 68 4.92 2.15 -27.89
C GLY A 68 5.44 1.18 -28.93
N PHE A 69 5.32 1.56 -30.21
CA PHE A 69 5.95 0.86 -31.31
C PHE A 69 7.02 1.76 -31.91
N HIS A 70 8.22 1.21 -32.05
CA HIS A 70 9.42 2.00 -32.35
C HIS A 70 10.06 1.48 -33.63
N LEU A 71 10.12 2.33 -34.65
CA LEU A 71 10.87 2.14 -35.88
C LEU A 71 11.92 3.24 -35.97
N HIS A 72 13.18 2.85 -35.78
CA HIS A 72 14.31 3.78 -35.83
C HIS A 72 15.28 3.35 -36.91
N GLN A 73 15.71 4.33 -37.69
CA GLN A 73 16.93 4.26 -38.47
C GLN A 73 17.98 5.05 -37.69
N VAL A 74 19.03 4.36 -37.25
CA VAL A 74 20.10 4.96 -36.45
C VAL A 74 21.33 5.05 -37.31
N GLU A 75 21.90 6.25 -37.42
CA GLU A 75 23.17 6.50 -38.10
C GLU A 75 24.20 6.87 -37.03
N GLY A 76 25.25 6.06 -36.88
CA GLY A 76 26.21 6.13 -35.77
C GLY A 76 26.22 4.86 -34.90
N ASP A 77 26.51 5.01 -33.60
CA ASP A 77 26.63 3.88 -32.67
C ASP A 77 25.27 3.38 -32.17
N ALA A 78 24.87 2.21 -32.66
CA ALA A 78 23.65 1.53 -32.26
C ALA A 78 23.66 1.01 -30.80
N SER A 79 24.83 0.89 -30.16
CA SER A 79 24.96 0.51 -28.74
C SER A 79 24.49 1.67 -27.86
N ALA A 80 25.10 2.85 -28.05
CA ALA A 80 24.75 4.06 -27.32
C ALA A 80 23.26 4.43 -27.46
N PHE A 81 22.69 4.29 -28.67
CA PHE A 81 21.25 4.53 -28.88
C PHE A 81 20.37 3.60 -28.05
N ARG A 82 20.73 2.32 -27.92
CA ARG A 82 19.95 1.32 -27.16
C ARG A 82 19.98 1.57 -25.66
N ASP A 83 21.13 2.00 -25.15
CA ASP A 83 21.34 2.21 -23.71
C ASP A 83 20.73 3.54 -23.22
N GLN A 84 20.77 4.58 -24.06
CA GLN A 84 20.31 5.92 -23.67
C GLN A 84 18.81 6.15 -23.90
N ASN A 85 18.19 5.49 -24.88
CA ASN A 85 16.79 5.73 -25.23
C ASN A 85 15.82 4.76 -24.56
N TYR A 86 14.58 5.24 -24.37
CA TYR A 86 13.46 4.46 -23.82
C TYR A 86 13.75 3.79 -22.48
N PHE A 87 14.48 4.47 -21.58
CA PHE A 87 14.86 3.93 -20.28
C PHE A 87 15.64 2.60 -20.40
N GLY A 88 16.59 2.53 -21.34
CA GLY A 88 17.37 1.34 -21.66
C GLY A 88 16.58 0.25 -22.40
N GLN A 89 15.39 0.56 -22.92
CA GLN A 89 14.58 -0.33 -23.77
C GLN A 89 14.86 -0.10 -25.26
N GLY A 90 15.88 0.70 -25.64
CA GLY A 90 16.09 1.15 -27.02
C GLY A 90 16.37 0.07 -28.06
N GLY A 91 16.55 -1.20 -27.65
CA GLY A 91 16.59 -2.36 -28.55
C GLY A 91 15.23 -3.04 -28.78
N GLN A 92 14.19 -2.70 -28.03
CA GLN A 92 12.88 -3.31 -28.13
C GLN A 92 12.00 -2.53 -29.11
N ARG A 93 11.53 -3.21 -30.17
CA ARG A 93 10.58 -2.66 -31.15
C ARG A 93 9.22 -2.33 -30.54
N VAL A 94 8.88 -2.96 -29.42
CA VAL A 94 7.61 -2.77 -28.72
C VAL A 94 7.91 -2.56 -27.23
N THR A 95 7.42 -1.46 -26.68
CA THR A 95 7.48 -1.16 -25.25
C THR A 95 6.08 -1.20 -24.66
N ASP A 96 5.84 -2.00 -23.60
CA ASP A 96 4.57 -2.05 -22.88
C ASP A 96 4.78 -1.58 -21.42
N ASN A 97 4.28 -0.39 -21.12
CA ASN A 97 4.20 0.12 -19.76
C ASN A 97 2.74 0.12 -19.32
N THR A 98 2.40 -0.80 -18.42
CA THR A 98 1.06 -0.90 -17.82
C THR A 98 1.15 -0.53 -16.35
N GLU A 99 0.33 0.43 -15.91
CA GLU A 99 0.02 0.70 -14.50
C GLU A 99 -1.50 0.67 -14.36
N MET A 100 -2.03 -0.31 -13.63
CA MET A 100 -3.46 -0.52 -13.48
C MET A 100 -3.79 -0.79 -12.03
N THR A 101 -4.85 -0.17 -11.54
CA THR A 101 -5.42 -0.40 -10.21
C THR A 101 -6.90 -0.69 -10.38
N ILE A 102 -7.33 -1.86 -9.94
CA ILE A 102 -8.71 -2.29 -9.88
C ILE A 102 -9.10 -2.30 -8.41
N ARG A 103 -10.04 -1.45 -8.04
CA ARG A 103 -10.58 -1.39 -6.69
C ARG A 103 -12.07 -1.69 -6.72
N VAL A 104 -12.46 -2.69 -5.95
CA VAL A 104 -13.84 -3.05 -5.68
C VAL A 104 -14.07 -2.75 -4.22
N ASN A 105 -14.92 -1.79 -3.92
CA ASN A 105 -15.19 -1.38 -2.54
C ASN A 105 -16.58 -1.86 -2.11
N LYS A 106 -16.63 -2.74 -1.11
CA LYS A 106 -17.88 -3.25 -0.52
C LYS A 106 -18.89 -3.71 -1.57
N PHE A 107 -18.45 -4.45 -2.58
CA PHE A 107 -19.34 -5.15 -3.49
C PHE A 107 -20.29 -6.02 -2.67
N LEU A 108 -21.59 -5.82 -2.90
CA LEU A 108 -22.67 -6.48 -2.16
C LEU A 108 -22.66 -6.20 -0.65
N GLY A 109 -21.91 -5.19 -0.20
CA GLY A 109 -21.80 -4.79 1.20
C GLY A 109 -20.78 -5.56 2.05
N PHE A 110 -20.14 -6.60 1.51
CA PHE A 110 -19.24 -7.47 2.28
C PHE A 110 -17.89 -7.76 1.61
N LEU A 111 -17.74 -7.51 0.31
CA LEU A 111 -16.55 -7.92 -0.44
C LEU A 111 -15.76 -6.71 -0.92
N THR A 112 -14.50 -6.64 -0.54
CA THR A 112 -13.55 -5.63 -1.02
C THR A 112 -12.39 -6.34 -1.71
N PHE A 113 -11.99 -5.82 -2.86
CA PHE A 113 -10.89 -6.35 -3.64
C PHE A 113 -10.05 -5.19 -4.14
N ASP A 114 -8.75 -5.19 -3.85
CA ASP A 114 -7.80 -4.21 -4.37
C ASP A 114 -6.70 -4.97 -5.12
N TRP A 115 -6.59 -4.69 -6.41
CA TRP A 115 -5.59 -5.27 -7.27
C TRP A 115 -4.82 -4.17 -7.98
N ARG A 116 -3.53 -4.10 -7.70
CA ARG A 116 -2.57 -3.24 -8.40
C ARG A 116 -1.68 -4.10 -9.27
N TRP A 117 -1.62 -3.77 -10.55
CA TRP A 117 -0.72 -4.39 -11.52
C TRP A 117 0.19 -3.32 -12.13
N THR A 118 1.49 -3.59 -12.16
CA THR A 118 2.46 -2.73 -12.86
C THR A 118 3.52 -3.55 -13.58
N ASN A 119 3.94 -3.09 -14.76
CA ASN A 119 4.96 -3.71 -15.58
C ASN A 119 6.17 -2.80 -15.89
N SER A 120 6.41 -1.77 -15.07
CA SER A 120 7.58 -0.89 -15.31
C SER A 120 8.91 -1.61 -15.04
N ARG A 121 9.99 -1.23 -15.74
CA ARG A 121 11.32 -1.83 -15.52
C ARG A 121 11.99 -1.39 -14.21
N PHE A 122 11.52 -0.30 -13.62
CA PHE A 122 11.93 0.16 -12.28
C PHE A 122 11.04 -0.44 -11.17
N ARG A 123 10.31 -1.52 -11.48
CA ARG A 123 9.35 -2.16 -10.59
C ARG A 123 10.01 -2.55 -9.27
N ASN A 124 9.45 -2.05 -8.18
CA ASN A 124 9.67 -2.69 -6.91
C ASN A 124 8.87 -4.01 -6.90
N PRO A 125 9.46 -5.18 -6.59
CA PRO A 125 8.74 -6.46 -6.52
C PRO A 125 7.53 -6.47 -5.57
N TYR A 126 7.30 -5.41 -4.80
CA TYR A 126 6.14 -5.18 -3.93
C TYR A 126 5.04 -4.29 -4.54
N ASP A 127 5.16 -3.81 -5.77
CA ASP A 127 4.18 -2.90 -6.38
C ASP A 127 2.95 -3.63 -6.94
N SER A 128 3.10 -4.91 -7.28
CA SER A 128 1.96 -5.76 -7.62
C SER A 128 1.34 -6.33 -6.34
N ARG A 129 0.18 -5.80 -5.97
CA ARG A 129 -0.53 -6.18 -4.75
C ARG A 129 -1.91 -6.69 -5.08
N ILE A 130 -2.30 -7.75 -4.41
CA ILE A 130 -3.66 -8.28 -4.48
C ILE A 130 -4.12 -8.46 -3.05
N THR A 131 -5.20 -7.79 -2.69
CA THR A 131 -5.82 -7.91 -1.38
C THR A 131 -7.29 -8.21 -1.57
N TYR A 132 -7.74 -9.31 -0.97
CA TYR A 132 -9.14 -9.69 -0.87
C TYR A 132 -9.58 -9.53 0.58
N THR A 133 -10.70 -8.87 0.80
CA THR A 133 -11.29 -8.70 2.12
C THR A 133 -12.75 -9.08 2.09
N TYR A 134 -13.13 -9.98 2.97
CA TYR A 134 -14.51 -10.32 3.28
C TYR A 134 -14.86 -9.79 4.66
N GLU A 135 -15.88 -8.96 4.76
CA GLU A 135 -16.33 -8.34 5.99
C GLU A 135 -17.79 -8.72 6.27
N SER A 136 -18.01 -9.28 7.45
CA SER A 136 -19.32 -9.55 8.02
C SER A 136 -19.40 -8.95 9.43
N PRO A 137 -20.59 -8.82 10.04
CA PRO A 137 -20.75 -8.10 11.30
C PRO A 137 -19.82 -8.55 12.45
N ASN A 138 -19.49 -9.85 12.49
CA ASN A 138 -18.71 -10.46 13.57
C ASN A 138 -17.43 -11.13 13.06
N PHE A 139 -17.14 -11.05 11.76
CA PHE A 139 -16.03 -11.77 11.16
C PHE A 139 -15.45 -11.01 9.96
N THR A 140 -14.13 -10.88 9.95
CA THR A 140 -13.37 -10.29 8.85
C THR A 140 -12.30 -11.27 8.40
N LEU A 141 -12.21 -11.51 7.11
CA LEU A 141 -11.18 -12.34 6.49
C LEU A 141 -10.45 -11.51 5.44
N GLU A 142 -9.13 -11.47 5.54
CA GLU A 142 -8.26 -10.82 4.56
C GLU A 142 -7.31 -11.86 3.96
N TRP A 143 -7.03 -11.77 2.66
CA TRP A 143 -6.10 -12.64 1.96
C TRP A 143 -5.30 -11.88 0.90
N GLY A 144 -4.05 -12.30 0.69
CA GLY A 144 -3.12 -11.69 -0.26
C GLY A 144 -2.07 -10.83 0.47
N ASP A 145 -1.84 -9.61 0.03
CA ASP A 145 -0.93 -8.67 0.70
C ASP A 145 -1.66 -8.06 1.92
N ILE A 146 -1.29 -8.54 3.11
CA ILE A 146 -1.92 -8.20 4.39
C ILE A 146 -0.94 -7.42 5.27
N THR A 147 -1.45 -6.52 6.11
CA THR A 147 -0.65 -5.87 7.15
C THR A 147 -0.89 -6.60 8.47
N ALA A 148 0.08 -7.44 8.86
CA ALA A 148 0.02 -8.19 10.08
C ALA A 148 0.49 -7.32 11.24
N ALA A 149 -0.43 -7.05 12.17
CA ALA A 149 -0.14 -6.38 13.43
C ALA A 149 -0.38 -7.35 14.60
N LEU A 150 0.69 -7.78 15.28
CA LEU A 150 0.60 -8.46 16.58
C LEU A 150 0.91 -7.40 17.63
N GLY A 151 0.10 -7.34 18.69
CA GLY A 151 0.29 -6.36 19.77
C GLY A 151 -1.01 -5.86 20.39
N GLY A 152 -2.08 -5.70 19.60
CA GLY A 152 -3.36 -5.23 20.15
C GLY A 152 -3.20 -3.98 21.04
N SER A 153 -3.47 -4.12 22.33
CA SER A 153 -3.31 -3.09 23.37
C SER A 153 -1.98 -3.13 24.12
N ASN A 154 -1.12 -4.14 23.90
CA ASN A 154 0.17 -4.28 24.56
C ASN A 154 1.30 -3.72 23.68
N PRO A 155 1.90 -2.57 24.05
CA PRO A 155 2.96 -1.94 23.26
C PRO A 155 4.27 -2.73 23.27
N LEU A 156 4.45 -3.71 24.15
CA LEU A 156 5.68 -4.49 24.29
C LEU A 156 5.82 -5.60 23.25
N VAL A 157 4.73 -5.95 22.56
CA VAL A 157 4.76 -6.90 21.43
C VAL A 157 4.45 -6.09 20.18
N GLY A 158 5.47 -5.42 19.62
CA GLY A 158 5.35 -4.62 18.42
C GLY A 158 5.71 -5.41 17.17
N PHE A 159 4.76 -6.12 16.58
CA PHE A 159 4.94 -6.68 15.24
C PHE A 159 4.02 -5.94 14.28
N ASN A 160 4.58 -5.19 13.34
CA ASN A 160 3.81 -4.58 12.25
C ASN A 160 4.59 -4.76 10.95
N ARG A 161 4.16 -5.72 10.12
CA ARG A 161 4.79 -6.00 8.83
C ARG A 161 3.75 -6.29 7.77
N THR A 162 3.99 -5.80 6.55
CA THR A 162 3.22 -6.21 5.37
C THR A 162 3.78 -7.53 4.85
N LEU A 163 2.92 -8.53 4.70
CA LEU A 163 3.27 -9.91 4.37
C LEU A 163 2.27 -10.45 3.34
N LYS A 164 2.63 -11.51 2.60
CA LYS A 164 1.65 -12.26 1.82
C LYS A 164 1.06 -13.37 2.69
N GLY A 165 -0.25 -13.39 2.86
CA GLY A 165 -0.89 -14.32 3.77
C GLY A 165 -2.39 -14.16 3.86
N ALA A 166 -2.98 -14.79 4.88
CA ALA A 166 -4.37 -14.63 5.25
C ALA A 166 -4.46 -14.19 6.72
N THR A 167 -5.41 -13.31 7.02
CA THR A 167 -5.82 -13.03 8.40
C THR A 167 -7.30 -13.25 8.56
N ALA A 168 -7.70 -13.86 9.67
CA ALA A 168 -9.08 -14.01 10.06
C ALA A 168 -9.26 -13.37 11.43
N GLN A 169 -10.30 -12.56 11.58
CA GLN A 169 -10.67 -11.93 12.82
C GLN A 169 -12.13 -12.27 13.11
N ALA A 170 -12.40 -12.76 14.30
CA ALA A 170 -13.75 -13.04 14.76
C ALA A 170 -14.00 -12.34 16.09
N GLN A 171 -15.22 -11.82 16.27
CA GLN A 171 -15.66 -11.18 17.50
C GLN A 171 -16.91 -11.90 18.02
N TRP A 172 -16.86 -12.31 19.28
CA TRP A 172 -17.97 -12.94 19.98
C TRP A 172 -18.16 -12.23 21.31
N GLY A 173 -19.16 -11.33 21.36
CA GLY A 173 -19.36 -10.44 22.50
C GLY A 173 -18.13 -9.54 22.74
N ASN A 174 -17.53 -9.68 23.91
CA ASN A 174 -16.33 -8.93 24.31
C ASN A 174 -15.02 -9.63 23.91
N ASN A 175 -15.08 -10.86 23.41
CA ASN A 175 -13.91 -11.62 23.01
C ASN A 175 -13.59 -11.36 21.55
N ARG A 176 -12.31 -11.12 21.24
CA ARG A 176 -11.81 -10.96 19.88
C ARG A 176 -10.67 -11.94 19.63
N MET A 177 -10.86 -12.83 18.67
CA MET A 177 -9.83 -13.75 18.21
C MET A 177 -9.28 -13.25 16.87
N ARG A 178 -7.96 -13.22 16.74
CA ARG A 178 -7.27 -12.91 15.48
C ARG A 178 -6.29 -14.03 15.16
N TYR A 179 -6.42 -14.58 13.97
CA TYR A 179 -5.56 -15.60 13.41
C TYR A 179 -4.84 -15.03 12.20
N ILE A 180 -3.53 -15.22 12.11
CA ILE A 180 -2.69 -14.73 11.03
C ILE A 180 -1.84 -15.90 10.54
N ARG A 181 -1.92 -16.19 9.24
CA ARG A 181 -1.06 -17.16 8.57
C ARG A 181 -0.41 -16.48 7.38
N SER A 182 0.90 -16.35 7.40
CA SER A 182 1.64 -15.67 6.34
C SER A 182 2.80 -16.51 5.84
N GLU A 183 3.10 -16.37 4.57
CA GLU A 183 4.37 -16.79 4.00
C GLU A 183 5.28 -15.56 3.97
N THR A 184 6.38 -15.62 4.71
CA THR A 184 7.33 -14.51 4.76
C THR A 184 8.12 -14.51 3.46
N LYS A 185 7.74 -13.66 2.50
CA LYS A 185 8.50 -13.52 1.26
C LYS A 185 9.83 -12.84 1.61
N ALA A 186 10.92 -13.61 1.66
CA ALA A 186 12.26 -13.05 1.62
C ALA A 186 12.41 -12.32 0.29
N ALA A 187 12.66 -11.01 0.32
CA ALA A 187 12.80 -10.24 -0.89
C ALA A 187 14.26 -10.06 -1.26
N ALA A 188 14.61 -10.49 -2.46
CA ALA A 188 15.85 -10.09 -3.08
C ALA A 188 15.77 -8.58 -3.39
N ARG A 189 16.64 -7.79 -2.76
CA ARG A 189 16.83 -6.38 -3.05
C ARG A 189 18.13 -6.21 -3.80
N THR A 190 18.06 -5.82 -5.07
CA THR A 190 19.25 -5.41 -5.83
C THR A 190 19.57 -3.96 -5.48
N ILE A 191 20.77 -3.72 -4.95
CA ILE A 191 21.30 -2.38 -4.69
C ILE A 191 22.46 -2.20 -5.65
N THR A 192 22.33 -1.26 -6.59
CA THR A 192 23.46 -0.86 -7.44
C THR A 192 24.28 0.15 -6.66
N ILE A 193 25.50 -0.23 -6.32
CA ILE A 193 26.46 0.67 -5.70
C ILE A 193 27.38 1.16 -6.80
N GLN A 194 27.31 2.45 -7.11
CA GLN A 194 28.23 3.05 -8.07
C GLN A 194 29.56 3.30 -7.36
N GLY A 195 30.56 2.48 -7.67
CA GLY A 195 31.93 2.73 -7.24
C GLY A 195 32.52 3.90 -8.02
N ASN A 196 33.13 4.87 -7.33
CA ASN A 196 33.90 5.94 -7.96
C ASN A 196 35.40 5.55 -8.05
N ASP A 197 35.68 4.30 -8.44
CA ASP A 197 37.03 3.69 -8.45
C ASP A 197 37.82 3.83 -7.12
N SER A 198 37.11 4.07 -6.01
CA SER A 198 37.74 4.26 -4.70
C SER A 198 37.64 2.96 -3.88
N PRO A 199 38.75 2.41 -3.37
CA PRO A 199 38.69 1.31 -2.41
C PRO A 199 38.06 1.84 -1.12
N GLY A 200 36.83 1.42 -0.84
CA GLY A 200 36.10 1.81 0.35
C GLY A 200 35.04 0.77 0.72
N PRO A 201 34.65 0.69 2.02
CA PRO A 201 33.58 -0.20 2.43
C PRO A 201 32.25 0.28 1.86
N TYR A 202 31.62 -0.56 1.05
CA TYR A 202 30.28 -0.31 0.51
C TYR A 202 29.23 -0.94 1.43
N TYR A 203 28.36 -0.10 2.00
CA TYR A 203 27.32 -0.55 2.91
C TYR A 203 25.99 -0.76 2.18
N LEU A 204 25.36 -1.90 2.45
CA LEU A 204 23.99 -2.15 2.00
C LEU A 204 23.04 -1.39 2.93
N GLN A 205 22.28 -0.43 2.38
CA GLN A 205 21.31 0.39 3.13
C GLN A 205 20.03 -0.39 3.52
N GLY A 206 20.10 -1.71 3.65
CA GLY A 206 18.99 -2.60 3.99
C GLY A 206 19.28 -3.40 5.26
N SER A 207 18.26 -3.68 6.06
CA SER A 207 18.39 -4.52 7.25
C SER A 207 18.59 -6.00 6.88
N GLN A 208 19.33 -6.71 7.73
CA GLN A 208 19.55 -8.18 7.81
C GLN A 208 19.38 -8.96 6.50
N ILE A 209 20.51 -9.33 5.90
CA ILE A 209 20.57 -10.28 4.80
C ILE A 209 20.65 -11.68 5.39
N VAL A 210 19.97 -12.64 4.76
CA VAL A 210 20.15 -14.05 5.13
C VAL A 210 21.47 -14.51 4.53
N ASP A 211 22.40 -15.00 5.35
CA ASP A 211 23.70 -15.48 4.88
C ASP A 211 23.54 -16.53 3.77
N GLY A 212 24.20 -16.32 2.63
CA GLY A 212 24.14 -17.18 1.45
C GLY A 212 22.98 -16.88 0.50
N SER A 213 22.14 -15.88 0.78
CA SER A 213 21.08 -15.41 -0.12
C SER A 213 21.52 -14.26 -1.03
N GLU A 214 22.72 -13.72 -0.80
CA GLU A 214 23.33 -12.66 -1.59
C GLU A 214 23.80 -13.14 -2.97
N ARG A 215 23.64 -12.28 -3.98
CA ARG A 215 24.32 -12.39 -5.26
C ARG A 215 24.99 -11.06 -5.54
N VAL A 216 26.32 -11.07 -5.62
CA VAL A 216 27.12 -9.88 -5.89
C VAL A 216 27.65 -9.96 -7.32
N GLN A 217 27.52 -8.87 -8.07
CA GLN A 217 28.09 -8.75 -9.40
C GLN A 217 28.95 -7.49 -9.44
N VAL A 218 30.17 -7.62 -9.95
CA VAL A 218 31.08 -6.50 -10.23
C VAL A 218 31.32 -6.52 -11.73
N ASP A 219 30.94 -5.43 -12.42
CA ASP A 219 31.05 -5.29 -13.88
C ASP A 219 30.43 -6.46 -14.67
N GLY A 220 29.33 -7.02 -14.15
CA GLY A 220 28.61 -8.14 -14.76
C GLY A 220 29.21 -9.53 -14.48
N VAL A 221 30.33 -9.62 -13.74
CA VAL A 221 30.91 -10.88 -13.29
C VAL A 221 30.38 -11.22 -11.90
N GLU A 222 29.73 -12.38 -11.77
CA GLU A 222 29.23 -12.88 -10.48
C GLU A 222 30.39 -13.21 -9.54
N LYS A 223 30.30 -12.74 -8.30
CA LYS A 223 31.28 -12.90 -7.25
C LYS A 223 30.71 -13.77 -6.14
N ARG A 224 31.55 -14.61 -5.54
CA ARG A 224 31.16 -15.52 -4.44
C ARG A 224 31.80 -15.12 -3.12
N ARG A 225 30.99 -15.15 -2.06
CA ARG A 225 31.45 -14.93 -0.68
C ARG A 225 32.44 -16.02 -0.27
N GLY A 226 33.58 -15.63 0.28
CA GLY A 226 34.64 -16.53 0.73
C GLY A 226 35.63 -16.97 -0.35
N GLU A 227 35.35 -16.68 -1.63
CA GLU A 227 36.28 -16.90 -2.75
C GLU A 227 36.75 -15.55 -3.34
N ASP A 228 35.81 -14.65 -3.65
CA ASP A 228 36.08 -13.37 -4.29
C ASP A 228 36.00 -12.16 -3.34
N TYR A 229 35.29 -12.28 -2.21
CA TYR A 229 35.10 -11.23 -1.20
C TYR A 229 34.71 -11.79 0.18
#